data_AF-A0A3D1M1X2-F1
#
_entry.id   AF-A0A3D1M1X2-F1
#
_cell.length_a   1.000
_cell.length_b   1.000
_cell.length_c   1.000
_cell.angle_alpha   90.00
_cell.angle_beta   90.00
_cell.angle_gamma   90.00
#
_symmetry.space_group_name_H-M   'P 1'
#
loop_
_entity.id
_entity.type
_entity.pdbx_description
1 polymer ?
#
loop_
_entity_poly.entity_id
_entity_poly.type
_entity_poly.pdbx_seq_one_letter_code
_entity_poly.pdbx_strand_id
1 'polypeptide(L)'
;RNALEEVFGSDSIPEFDIDNADFILSFGADFLSTWISPTRYARGYGEFRQGHEHRGKLIHVDSRFSLTAANADQWVHVNPGTEGLLAMSIMQVLSSSHPDPVFQSLDSEGILDSYSPSNVAGEIGVSEETIKRIAEEFSHSKHPIALGGGSAGAHTNGSQNLKAIYSLNRVVSNVGEKGGIILNPKSPIDDIGAAEPANNFSEFHTLAEEMKSGNVSVLMVRDADIYYGMTDTADMKAALNNVPLIVSFGGINDDITSIADLILPQHHFLEDWGTDVPVAGPGYQMIGFQQPVVRPFFEHRGRNLGTKGFADILMTTAQVMGKDLGLEGQTFQEVIKNGAKKLYELNRGQVVSNTFEGFWNGVLQRGGWWDVEAKESAVPDVRSLRGVDSPEFGGGSQQEFYIQPFVSTLGDGHYSSLPWLQAMPDPISTATWQTWVEINHKVAEEKGLSEGDVLEIRPANGRVIKALAMPNPAVPPDILGIPIGQGHRDGGRYSAGRGANIMSVLDLKMDSELNSLAWAATKANITISGEWMRVPKFENTVPEFPRDEHHSIIEITSGEHH
;
A
#
# COMPACT_ATOMS: atom_id res chain seq x y z
N ARG A 1 7.20 -3.96 6.70
CA ARG A 1 7.59 -3.84 8.13
C ARG A 1 8.59 -4.93 8.52
N ASN A 2 8.27 -6.22 8.44
CA ASN A 2 9.27 -7.29 8.71
C ASN A 2 10.59 -7.13 7.93
N ALA A 3 10.52 -6.83 6.62
CA ALA A 3 11.72 -6.54 5.82
C ALA A 3 12.51 -5.31 6.33
N LEU A 4 11.83 -4.29 6.84
CA LEU A 4 12.47 -3.11 7.44
C LEU A 4 13.09 -3.45 8.79
N GLU A 5 12.45 -4.29 9.60
CA GLU A 5 13.01 -4.74 10.88
C GLU A 5 14.29 -5.56 10.66
N GLU A 6 14.31 -6.40 9.64
CA GLU A 6 15.52 -7.15 9.30
C GLU A 6 16.64 -6.28 8.74
N VAL A 7 16.31 -5.35 7.83
CA VAL A 7 17.33 -4.53 7.14
C VAL A 7 17.76 -3.32 7.96
N PHE A 8 16.84 -2.71 8.71
CA PHE A 8 17.03 -1.45 9.46
C PHE A 8 16.78 -1.57 10.96
N GLY A 9 16.57 -2.78 11.51
CA GLY A 9 16.43 -3.01 12.95
C GLY A 9 15.22 -2.34 13.61
N SER A 10 14.28 -1.85 12.81
CA SER A 10 13.04 -1.19 13.26
C SER A 10 11.86 -1.66 12.43
N ASP A 11 10.77 -2.02 13.09
CA ASP A 11 9.51 -2.44 12.48
C ASP A 11 8.63 -1.26 12.04
N SER A 12 8.95 -0.04 12.52
CA SER A 12 8.36 1.21 12.07
C SER A 12 8.74 1.52 10.62
N ILE A 13 7.80 2.05 9.84
CA ILE A 13 8.12 2.49 8.48
C ILE A 13 8.99 3.75 8.59
N PRO A 14 10.22 3.75 8.05
CA PRO A 14 11.08 4.92 8.11
C PRO A 14 10.52 6.03 7.23
N GLU A 15 10.97 7.26 7.50
CA GLU A 15 10.81 8.32 6.55
C GLU A 15 11.79 8.11 5.39
N PHE A 16 11.23 7.99 4.19
CA PHE A 16 12.01 8.01 2.95
C PHE A 16 12.13 9.48 2.53
N ASP A 17 13.27 10.11 2.76
CA ASP A 17 13.49 11.55 2.56
C ASP A 17 13.67 11.91 1.07
N ILE A 18 12.64 11.64 0.28
CA ILE A 18 12.65 11.85 -1.18
C ILE A 18 12.79 13.33 -1.55
N ASP A 19 12.38 14.24 -0.67
CA ASP A 19 12.45 15.69 -0.87
C ASP A 19 13.89 16.14 -1.08
N ASN A 20 14.85 15.47 -0.44
CA ASN A 20 16.27 15.80 -0.47
C ASN A 20 17.12 14.78 -1.24
N ALA A 21 16.49 13.78 -1.86
CA ALA A 21 17.17 12.84 -2.74
C ALA A 21 17.47 13.49 -4.10
N ASP A 22 18.49 13.00 -4.81
CA ASP A 22 18.77 13.37 -6.20
C ASP A 22 18.47 12.23 -7.18
N PHE A 23 18.33 11.00 -6.67
CA PHE A 23 17.95 9.84 -7.44
C PHE A 23 17.02 8.93 -6.64
N ILE A 24 15.85 8.60 -7.21
CA ILE A 24 14.90 7.66 -6.62
C ILE A 24 14.84 6.42 -7.50
N LEU A 25 15.17 5.27 -6.92
CA LEU A 25 14.94 3.96 -7.50
C LEU A 25 13.73 3.30 -6.79
N SER A 26 12.57 3.36 -7.42
CA SER A 26 11.31 2.89 -6.84
C SER A 26 10.94 1.53 -7.42
N PHE A 27 10.61 0.56 -6.57
CA PHE A 27 10.20 -0.80 -6.96
C PHE A 27 8.77 -1.07 -6.48
N GLY A 28 7.82 -1.14 -7.41
CA GLY A 28 6.39 -1.42 -7.18
C GLY A 28 5.64 -0.42 -6.29
N ALA A 29 6.34 0.59 -5.77
CA ALA A 29 5.78 1.58 -4.84
C ALA A 29 5.08 2.71 -5.61
N ASP A 30 3.77 2.61 -5.77
CA ASP A 30 2.93 3.64 -6.39
C ASP A 30 2.68 4.83 -5.41
N PHE A 31 3.77 5.50 -4.99
CA PHE A 31 3.80 6.55 -3.96
C PHE A 31 3.14 7.87 -4.34
N LEU A 32 2.91 8.13 -5.62
CA LEU A 32 2.10 9.28 -6.06
C LEU A 32 0.60 8.98 -6.05
N SER A 33 0.21 7.72 -5.78
CA SER A 33 -1.17 7.27 -5.78
C SER A 33 -1.58 6.77 -4.38
N THR A 34 -1.23 5.54 -4.02
CA THR A 34 -1.83 4.84 -2.88
C THR A 34 -0.81 4.31 -1.87
N TRP A 35 0.50 4.38 -2.16
CA TRP A 35 1.50 3.77 -1.29
C TRP A 35 1.80 4.61 -0.04
N ILE A 36 1.52 4.03 1.12
CA ILE A 36 1.88 4.47 2.49
C ILE A 36 1.35 5.85 2.89
N SER A 37 1.86 6.93 2.30
CA SER A 37 1.52 8.32 2.63
C SER A 37 1.56 9.20 1.37
N PRO A 38 0.59 9.04 0.46
CA PRO A 38 0.65 9.68 -0.86
C PRO A 38 0.66 11.21 -0.79
N THR A 39 0.03 11.82 0.21
CA THR A 39 0.11 13.29 0.40
C THR A 39 1.52 13.75 0.77
N ARG A 40 2.20 13.03 1.68
CA ARG A 40 3.59 13.32 2.07
C ARG A 40 4.52 13.15 0.87
N TYR A 41 4.39 12.05 0.14
CA TYR A 41 5.27 11.74 -1.00
C TYR A 41 4.96 12.57 -2.24
N ALA A 42 3.72 12.99 -2.50
CA ALA A 42 3.41 13.90 -3.60
C ALA A 42 4.04 15.28 -3.38
N ARG A 43 3.98 15.82 -2.15
CA ARG A 43 4.71 17.04 -1.80
C ARG A 43 6.21 16.84 -1.97
N GLY A 44 6.74 15.75 -1.42
CA GLY A 44 8.15 15.44 -1.50
C GLY A 44 8.68 15.28 -2.90
N TYR A 45 7.90 14.64 -3.77
CA TYR A 45 8.18 14.54 -5.18
C TYR A 45 8.16 15.93 -5.87
N GLY A 46 7.30 16.85 -5.45
CA GLY A 46 7.37 18.25 -5.90
C GLY A 46 8.74 18.90 -5.61
N GLU A 47 9.23 18.77 -4.37
CA GLU A 47 10.55 19.28 -3.95
C GLU A 47 11.70 18.56 -4.68
N PHE A 48 11.61 17.23 -4.81
CA PHE A 48 12.55 16.41 -5.58
C PHE A 48 12.72 16.90 -7.03
N ARG A 49 11.64 17.42 -7.63
CA ARG A 49 11.65 17.87 -9.03
C ARG A 49 12.03 19.33 -9.20
N GLN A 50 11.69 20.19 -8.24
CA GLN A 50 11.73 21.65 -8.41
C GLN A 50 12.30 22.43 -7.21
N GLY A 51 12.50 21.79 -6.06
CA GLY A 51 12.93 22.42 -4.80
C GLY A 51 14.44 22.67 -4.69
N HIS A 52 15.24 22.09 -5.59
CA HIS A 52 16.70 22.17 -5.58
C HIS A 52 17.26 22.65 -6.92
N GLU A 53 18.55 23.01 -6.95
CA GLU A 53 19.25 23.43 -8.18
C GLU A 53 19.28 22.34 -9.26
N HIS A 54 19.16 21.07 -8.86
CA HIS A 54 19.12 19.93 -9.77
C HIS A 54 17.79 19.21 -9.64
N ARG A 55 17.14 18.96 -10.78
CA ARG A 55 15.94 18.13 -10.86
C ARG A 55 16.33 16.67 -10.62
N GLY A 56 15.78 16.06 -9.58
CA GLY A 56 16.04 14.66 -9.28
C GLY A 56 15.55 13.69 -10.36
N LYS A 57 16.20 12.53 -10.46
CA LYS A 57 15.89 11.47 -11.43
C LYS A 57 15.12 10.31 -10.80
N LEU A 58 13.92 10.01 -11.30
CA LEU A 58 13.09 8.89 -10.86
C LEU A 58 13.16 7.74 -11.88
N ILE A 59 13.67 6.60 -11.46
CA ILE A 59 13.48 5.32 -12.15
C ILE A 59 12.46 4.50 -11.35
N HIS A 60 11.36 4.13 -12.01
CA HIS A 60 10.32 3.31 -11.41
C HIS A 60 10.29 1.94 -12.09
N VAL A 61 10.53 0.91 -11.29
CA VAL A 61 10.52 -0.50 -11.64
C VAL A 61 9.18 -1.08 -11.21
N ASP A 62 8.37 -1.54 -12.16
CA ASP A 62 7.06 -2.14 -11.86
C ASP A 62 6.60 -3.00 -13.04
N SER A 63 5.84 -4.06 -12.77
CA SER A 63 5.20 -4.90 -13.79
C SER A 63 3.99 -4.20 -14.43
N ARG A 64 3.35 -3.26 -13.73
CA ARG A 64 2.25 -2.43 -14.25
C ARG A 64 2.68 -0.98 -14.44
N PHE A 65 2.12 -0.32 -15.47
CA PHE A 65 2.28 1.13 -15.66
C PHE A 65 1.35 1.92 -14.72
N SER A 66 1.89 2.33 -13.57
CA SER A 66 1.20 3.07 -12.50
C SER A 66 1.24 4.60 -12.67
N LEU A 67 0.63 5.36 -11.73
CA LEU A 67 0.74 6.82 -11.71
C LEU A 67 2.17 7.27 -11.41
N THR A 68 2.86 6.58 -10.50
CA THR A 68 4.29 6.80 -10.28
C THR A 68 5.08 6.50 -11.56
N ALA A 69 4.77 5.43 -12.29
CA ALA A 69 5.42 5.11 -13.56
C ALA A 69 5.25 6.23 -14.61
N ALA A 70 4.04 6.78 -14.73
CA ALA A 70 3.73 7.87 -15.66
C ALA A 70 4.48 9.18 -15.35
N ASN A 71 4.88 9.39 -14.10
CA ASN A 71 5.67 10.54 -13.66
C ASN A 71 7.18 10.23 -13.54
N ALA A 72 7.61 8.99 -13.82
CA ALA A 72 9.02 8.63 -13.79
C ALA A 72 9.77 9.20 -14.99
N ASP A 73 11.09 9.42 -14.83
CA ASP A 73 11.97 9.67 -15.98
C ASP A 73 12.15 8.39 -16.81
N GLN A 74 12.10 7.24 -16.15
CA GLN A 74 12.11 5.95 -16.80
C GLN A 74 11.21 4.97 -16.04
N TRP A 75 10.26 4.37 -16.77
CA TRP A 75 9.62 3.14 -16.35
C TRP A 75 10.43 1.94 -16.84
N VAL A 76 10.78 1.03 -15.93
CA VAL A 76 11.47 -0.22 -16.22
C VAL A 76 10.48 -1.35 -15.94
N HIS A 77 9.91 -1.89 -17.00
CA HIS A 77 9.08 -3.09 -16.89
C HIS A 77 9.96 -4.28 -16.47
N VAL A 78 9.50 -4.98 -15.44
CA VAL A 78 10.05 -6.27 -15.00
C VAL A 78 8.97 -7.32 -15.07
N ASN A 79 9.36 -8.56 -15.33
CA ASN A 79 8.44 -9.69 -15.21
C ASN A 79 7.92 -9.75 -13.76
N PRO A 80 6.62 -10.05 -13.54
CA PRO A 80 6.03 -10.00 -12.21
C PRO A 80 6.82 -10.81 -11.17
N GLY A 81 7.09 -10.21 -10.01
CA GLY A 81 7.78 -10.84 -8.88
C GLY A 81 9.30 -10.93 -8.98
N THR A 82 9.92 -10.29 -9.98
CA THR A 82 11.39 -10.29 -10.19
C THR A 82 12.08 -9.01 -9.73
N GLU A 83 11.37 -8.12 -9.02
CA GLU A 83 11.91 -6.85 -8.50
C GLU A 83 13.13 -7.07 -7.59
N GLY A 84 13.08 -8.11 -6.74
CA GLY A 84 14.19 -8.47 -5.87
C GLY A 84 15.40 -8.99 -6.63
N LEU A 85 15.20 -9.75 -7.69
CA LEU A 85 16.28 -10.22 -8.56
C LEU A 85 17.01 -9.05 -9.22
N LEU A 86 16.27 -8.03 -9.65
CA LEU A 86 16.86 -6.79 -10.17
C LEU A 86 17.66 -6.06 -9.09
N ALA A 87 17.14 -5.93 -7.87
CA ALA A 87 17.86 -5.31 -6.76
C ALA A 87 19.15 -6.08 -6.41
N MET A 88 19.11 -7.41 -6.37
CA MET A 88 20.29 -8.28 -6.17
C MET A 88 21.30 -8.09 -7.30
N SER A 89 20.86 -8.02 -8.55
CA SER A 89 21.75 -7.80 -9.70
C SER A 89 22.41 -6.43 -9.69
N ILE A 90 21.67 -5.38 -9.29
CA ILE A 90 22.24 -4.05 -9.07
C ILE A 90 23.32 -4.12 -7.98
N MET A 91 23.02 -4.74 -6.83
CA MET A 91 24.01 -4.92 -5.76
C MET A 91 25.25 -5.71 -6.22
N GLN A 92 25.09 -6.72 -7.07
CA GLN A 92 26.20 -7.47 -7.67
C GLN A 92 27.11 -6.59 -8.54
N VAL A 93 26.52 -5.71 -9.36
CA VAL A 93 27.30 -4.76 -10.18
C VAL A 93 28.03 -3.76 -9.30
N LEU A 94 27.39 -3.30 -8.22
CA LEU A 94 27.99 -2.39 -7.26
C LEU A 94 29.14 -3.03 -6.47
N SER A 95 28.97 -4.26 -5.98
CA SER A 95 30.02 -4.97 -5.23
C SER A 95 31.27 -5.20 -6.09
N SER A 96 31.09 -5.43 -7.39
CA SER A 96 32.17 -5.63 -8.36
C SER A 96 32.92 -4.34 -8.72
N SER A 97 32.25 -3.18 -8.64
CA SER A 97 32.81 -1.88 -9.04
C SER A 97 33.33 -1.06 -7.85
N HIS A 98 32.76 -1.25 -6.67
CA HIS A 98 33.04 -0.48 -5.45
C HIS A 98 33.08 -1.42 -4.22
N PRO A 99 34.22 -2.07 -3.93
CA PRO A 99 34.34 -2.94 -2.77
C PRO A 99 34.29 -2.12 -1.46
N ASP A 100 33.10 -1.99 -0.91
CA ASP A 100 32.79 -1.33 0.37
C ASP A 100 32.74 -2.36 1.53
N PRO A 101 33.20 -2.05 2.76
CA PRO A 101 33.04 -2.90 3.94
C PRO A 101 31.59 -3.37 4.19
N VAL A 102 30.58 -2.59 3.79
CA VAL A 102 29.17 -2.99 3.85
C VAL A 102 28.95 -4.29 3.07
N PHE A 103 29.54 -4.46 1.88
CA PHE A 103 29.40 -5.70 1.11
C PHE A 103 30.01 -6.92 1.81
N GLN A 104 31.08 -6.75 2.60
CA GLN A 104 31.66 -7.87 3.35
C GLN A 104 30.72 -8.38 4.46
N SER A 105 29.93 -7.47 5.05
CA SER A 105 28.94 -7.81 6.07
C SER A 105 27.63 -8.31 5.46
N LEU A 106 27.24 -7.71 4.33
CA LEU A 106 26.01 -7.97 3.61
C LEU A 106 26.06 -9.28 2.80
N ASP A 107 27.20 -9.59 2.18
CA ASP A 107 27.39 -10.75 1.31
C ASP A 107 28.62 -11.57 1.71
N SER A 108 28.62 -12.06 2.95
CA SER A 108 29.73 -12.87 3.49
C SER A 108 29.86 -14.24 2.82
N GLU A 109 28.78 -14.74 2.19
CA GLU A 109 28.73 -16.04 1.52
C GLU A 109 28.95 -15.94 -0.01
N GLY A 110 29.11 -14.73 -0.57
CA GLY A 110 29.31 -14.52 -2.00
C GLY A 110 28.09 -14.86 -2.86
N ILE A 111 26.89 -14.72 -2.31
CA ILE A 111 25.64 -15.03 -3.01
C ILE A 111 25.39 -14.08 -4.18
N LEU A 112 25.89 -12.85 -4.14
CA LEU A 112 25.67 -11.86 -5.20
C LEU A 112 26.23 -12.33 -6.54
N ASP A 113 27.30 -13.14 -6.56
CA ASP A 113 27.90 -13.66 -7.80
C ASP A 113 26.88 -14.44 -8.66
N SER A 114 25.91 -15.10 -8.02
CA SER A 114 24.84 -15.81 -8.72
C SER A 114 23.84 -14.88 -9.43
N TYR A 115 23.77 -13.61 -9.02
CA TYR A 115 22.86 -12.58 -9.54
C TYR A 115 23.52 -11.65 -10.57
N SER A 116 24.65 -12.03 -11.17
CA SER A 116 25.26 -11.23 -12.24
C SER A 116 24.26 -10.93 -13.36
N PRO A 117 24.31 -9.77 -14.03
CA PRO A 117 23.33 -9.41 -15.05
C PRO A 117 23.11 -10.49 -16.11
N SER A 118 24.18 -11.19 -16.52
CA SER A 118 24.11 -12.28 -17.49
C SER A 118 23.31 -13.50 -17.02
N ASN A 119 23.20 -13.72 -15.71
CA ASN A 119 22.47 -14.85 -15.15
C ASN A 119 20.96 -14.57 -15.03
N VAL A 120 20.58 -13.32 -14.70
CA VAL A 120 19.21 -12.99 -14.29
C VAL A 120 18.45 -12.09 -15.27
N ALA A 121 19.12 -11.44 -16.23
CA ALA A 121 18.46 -10.52 -17.19
C ALA A 121 17.27 -11.15 -17.94
N GLY A 122 17.41 -12.42 -18.34
CA GLY A 122 16.34 -13.14 -19.04
C GLY A 122 15.10 -13.41 -18.18
N GLU A 123 15.31 -13.69 -16.89
CA GLU A 123 14.22 -13.92 -15.94
C GLU A 123 13.53 -12.61 -15.53
N ILE A 124 14.32 -11.55 -15.31
CA ILE A 124 13.81 -10.22 -14.95
C ILE A 124 13.06 -9.58 -16.13
N GLY A 125 13.44 -9.89 -17.37
CA GLY A 125 12.92 -9.22 -18.57
C GLY A 125 13.57 -7.86 -18.83
N VAL A 126 14.72 -7.58 -18.22
CA VAL A 126 15.48 -6.32 -18.36
C VAL A 126 16.88 -6.63 -18.90
N SER A 127 17.34 -5.85 -19.89
CA SER A 127 18.65 -6.09 -20.51
C SER A 127 19.81 -5.88 -19.53
N GLU A 128 20.90 -6.65 -19.70
CA GLU A 128 22.12 -6.47 -18.89
C GLU A 128 22.65 -5.04 -18.90
N GLU A 129 22.58 -4.39 -20.06
CA GLU A 129 23.00 -2.99 -20.23
C GLU A 129 22.16 -2.05 -19.37
N THR A 130 20.86 -2.27 -19.31
CA THR A 130 19.96 -1.48 -18.46
C THR A 130 20.27 -1.69 -16.99
N ILE A 131 20.49 -2.94 -16.55
CA ILE A 131 20.86 -3.24 -15.17
C ILE A 131 22.16 -2.53 -14.78
N LYS A 132 23.20 -2.65 -15.61
CA LYS A 132 24.50 -2.01 -15.39
C LYS A 132 24.39 -0.49 -15.35
N ARG A 133 23.62 0.10 -16.26
CA ARG A 133 23.38 1.56 -16.28
C ARG A 133 22.64 2.04 -15.04
N ILE A 134 21.59 1.35 -14.60
CA ILE A 134 20.86 1.72 -13.37
C ILE A 134 21.80 1.66 -12.17
N ALA A 135 22.62 0.60 -12.05
CA ALA A 135 23.59 0.48 -10.97
C ALA A 135 24.60 1.64 -10.98
N GLU A 136 25.15 1.98 -12.15
CA GLU A 136 26.09 3.10 -12.30
C GLU A 136 25.44 4.44 -11.94
N GLU A 137 24.25 4.75 -12.45
CA GLU A 137 23.56 5.99 -12.12
C GLU A 137 23.21 6.07 -10.63
N PHE A 138 22.78 4.95 -10.02
CA PHE A 138 22.46 4.88 -8.60
C PHE A 138 23.69 5.13 -7.72
N SER A 139 24.86 4.58 -8.05
CA SER A 139 26.08 4.78 -7.26
C SER A 139 26.73 6.13 -7.42
N HIS A 140 26.56 6.79 -8.57
CA HIS A 140 27.16 8.11 -8.83
C HIS A 140 26.30 9.28 -8.32
N SER A 141 25.08 8.99 -7.87
CA SER A 141 24.19 9.98 -7.26
C SER A 141 24.65 10.31 -5.84
N LYS A 142 24.42 11.55 -5.38
CA LYS A 142 24.87 12.02 -4.07
C LYS A 142 23.96 11.57 -2.93
N HIS A 143 22.66 11.53 -3.18
CA HIS A 143 21.62 11.13 -2.23
C HIS A 143 20.65 10.13 -2.90
N PRO A 144 21.15 8.93 -3.30
CA PRO A 144 20.32 7.91 -3.91
C PRO A 144 19.45 7.21 -2.87
N ILE A 145 18.18 6.99 -3.19
CA ILE A 145 17.25 6.26 -2.32
C ILE A 145 16.53 5.15 -3.10
N ALA A 146 16.44 3.97 -2.48
CA ALA A 146 15.68 2.84 -3.00
C ALA A 146 14.41 2.61 -2.18
N LEU A 147 13.25 2.58 -2.86
CA LEU A 147 11.93 2.39 -2.26
C LEU A 147 11.33 1.07 -2.73
N GLY A 148 10.68 0.32 -1.84
CA GLY A 148 10.03 -0.95 -2.18
C GLY A 148 8.64 -1.04 -1.58
N GLY A 149 7.67 -1.52 -2.36
CA GLY A 149 6.31 -1.78 -1.90
C GLY A 149 5.37 -2.19 -3.02
N GLY A 150 4.06 -2.14 -2.76
CA GLY A 150 3.03 -2.46 -3.75
C GLY A 150 3.27 -3.82 -4.42
N SER A 151 3.40 -3.84 -5.74
CA SER A 151 3.62 -5.06 -6.55
C SER A 151 4.90 -5.81 -6.15
N ALA A 152 5.97 -5.13 -5.75
CA ALA A 152 7.22 -5.78 -5.34
C ALA A 152 7.05 -6.73 -4.13
N GLY A 153 6.05 -6.45 -3.26
CA GLY A 153 5.70 -7.27 -2.12
C GLY A 153 4.50 -8.20 -2.34
N ALA A 154 3.98 -8.30 -3.56
CA ALA A 154 2.70 -8.94 -3.89
C ALA A 154 2.81 -10.41 -4.31
N HIS A 155 4.03 -10.94 -4.40
CA HIS A 155 4.34 -12.27 -4.95
C HIS A 155 4.83 -13.23 -3.84
N THR A 156 5.06 -14.50 -4.19
CA THR A 156 5.46 -15.55 -3.23
C THR A 156 6.86 -15.35 -2.64
N ASN A 157 7.65 -14.46 -3.23
CA ASN A 157 8.97 -14.03 -2.80
C ASN A 157 8.96 -12.55 -2.35
N GLY A 158 7.79 -11.97 -2.05
CA GLY A 158 7.64 -10.54 -1.77
C GLY A 158 8.45 -10.05 -0.58
N SER A 159 8.62 -10.86 0.46
CA SER A 159 9.48 -10.54 1.60
C SER A 159 10.95 -10.43 1.19
N GLN A 160 11.44 -11.39 0.40
CA GLN A 160 12.81 -11.44 -0.12
C GLN A 160 13.06 -10.25 -1.06
N ASN A 161 12.09 -9.93 -1.92
CA ASN A 161 12.14 -8.76 -2.80
C ASN A 161 12.35 -7.48 -2.00
N LEU A 162 11.50 -7.21 -1.00
CA LEU A 162 11.59 -5.99 -0.21
C LEU A 162 12.90 -5.91 0.59
N LYS A 163 13.41 -7.03 1.11
CA LYS A 163 14.73 -7.07 1.79
C LYS A 163 15.86 -6.72 0.84
N ALA A 164 15.88 -7.28 -0.37
CA ALA A 164 16.89 -6.96 -1.38
C ALA A 164 16.82 -5.48 -1.79
N ILE A 165 15.62 -4.95 -2.00
CA ILE A 165 15.38 -3.54 -2.36
C ILE A 165 15.87 -2.61 -1.25
N TYR A 166 15.49 -2.85 0.01
CA TYR A 166 15.89 -1.97 1.11
C TYR A 166 17.39 -2.04 1.39
N SER A 167 18.04 -3.19 1.14
CA SER A 167 19.50 -3.35 1.24
C SER A 167 20.28 -2.47 0.26
N LEU A 168 19.67 -2.00 -0.84
CA LEU A 168 20.30 -1.01 -1.73
C LEU A 168 20.65 0.29 -0.97
N ASN A 169 19.83 0.70 0.00
CA ASN A 169 20.11 1.88 0.81
C ASN A 169 21.30 1.67 1.77
N ARG A 170 21.56 0.41 2.16
CA ARG A 170 22.73 0.06 2.97
C ARG A 170 24.02 0.16 2.16
N VAL A 171 24.04 -0.38 0.94
CA VAL A 171 25.26 -0.40 0.11
C VAL A 171 25.69 0.98 -0.38
N VAL A 172 24.76 1.92 -0.50
CA VAL A 172 25.06 3.34 -0.82
C VAL A 172 25.24 4.21 0.44
N SER A 173 25.27 3.61 1.63
CA SER A 173 25.49 4.29 2.91
C SER A 173 24.58 5.50 3.17
N ASN A 174 23.32 5.44 2.71
CA ASN A 174 22.37 6.56 2.80
C ASN A 174 21.26 6.30 3.86
N VAL A 175 21.62 5.68 4.98
CA VAL A 175 20.73 5.44 6.13
C VAL A 175 21.15 6.35 7.29
N GLY A 176 20.20 7.09 7.84
CA GLY A 176 20.43 8.15 8.84
C GLY A 176 20.84 9.50 8.24
N GLU A 177 21.08 9.54 6.93
CA GLU A 177 21.54 10.72 6.20
C GLU A 177 20.40 11.47 5.51
N LYS A 178 20.57 12.79 5.35
CA LYS A 178 19.63 13.64 4.63
C LYS A 178 19.55 13.20 3.16
N GLY A 179 18.33 13.11 2.61
CA GLY A 179 18.09 12.53 1.28
C GLY A 179 18.11 11.01 1.24
N GLY A 180 18.07 10.35 2.42
CA GLY A 180 18.13 8.91 2.58
C GLY A 180 17.01 8.35 3.45
N ILE A 181 17.32 7.27 4.17
CA ILE A 181 16.39 6.60 5.09
C ILE A 181 16.50 7.20 6.49
N ILE A 182 15.48 7.90 6.96
CA ILE A 182 15.43 8.47 8.30
C ILE A 182 14.57 7.58 9.22
N LEU A 183 15.18 7.02 10.25
CA LEU A 183 14.48 6.13 11.19
C LEU A 183 13.55 6.93 12.10
N ASN A 184 12.39 6.34 12.39
CA ASN A 184 11.39 6.95 13.27
C ASN A 184 11.62 6.55 14.72
N PRO A 185 11.66 7.51 15.67
CA PRO A 185 11.72 7.19 17.09
C PRO A 185 10.40 6.60 17.57
N LYS A 186 10.46 5.84 18.67
CA LYS A 186 9.26 5.38 19.36
C LYS A 186 8.45 6.55 19.90
N SER A 187 7.15 6.35 20.10
CA SER A 187 6.30 7.31 20.79
C SER A 187 6.82 7.61 22.21
N PRO A 188 6.70 8.85 22.70
CA PRO A 188 7.02 9.17 24.09
C PRO A 188 5.98 8.64 25.10
N ILE A 189 4.87 8.06 24.63
CA ILE A 189 3.84 7.42 25.47
C ILE A 189 3.68 5.98 25.00
N ASP A 190 3.95 5.03 25.89
CA ASP A 190 3.99 3.59 25.58
C ASP A 190 2.69 3.07 24.95
N ASP A 191 1.52 3.51 25.43
CA ASP A 191 0.21 3.06 24.96
C ASP A 191 -0.30 3.79 23.70
N ILE A 192 0.47 4.75 23.16
CA ILE A 192 0.07 5.53 21.97
C ILE A 192 1.16 5.36 20.91
N GLY A 193 1.04 4.33 20.08
CA GLY A 193 1.99 4.03 19.02
C GLY A 193 1.40 4.21 17.62
N ALA A 194 2.26 4.09 16.61
CA ALA A 194 1.78 3.86 15.25
C ALA A 194 1.00 2.54 15.22
N ALA A 195 0.00 2.45 14.34
CA ALA A 195 -0.81 1.23 14.22
C ALA A 195 0.08 0.00 14.04
N GLU A 196 -0.16 -1.06 14.81
CA GLU A 196 0.57 -2.33 14.74
C GLU A 196 0.49 -2.99 13.35
N PRO A 197 1.43 -3.87 12.98
CA PRO A 197 1.33 -4.63 11.74
C PRO A 197 0.02 -5.43 11.68
N ALA A 198 -0.60 -5.49 10.51
CA ALA A 198 -1.77 -6.32 10.30
C ALA A 198 -1.41 -7.82 10.39
N ASN A 199 -2.37 -8.64 10.83
CA ASN A 199 -2.26 -10.10 10.85
C ASN A 199 -1.97 -10.63 9.43
N ASN A 200 -1.15 -11.68 9.35
CA ASN A 200 -0.88 -12.34 8.06
C ASN A 200 -2.07 -13.21 7.62
N PHE A 201 -2.00 -13.69 6.38
CA PHE A 201 -3.08 -14.47 5.79
C PHE A 201 -3.29 -15.82 6.50
N SER A 202 -2.23 -16.45 7.02
CA SER A 202 -2.32 -17.70 7.78
C SER A 202 -3.15 -17.55 9.06
N GLU A 203 -3.06 -16.41 9.74
CA GLU A 203 -3.90 -16.11 10.90
C GLU A 203 -5.38 -15.96 10.52
N PHE A 204 -5.69 -15.31 9.39
CA PHE A 204 -7.07 -15.27 8.88
C PHE A 204 -7.58 -16.65 8.45
N HIS A 205 -6.70 -17.49 7.89
CA HIS A 205 -7.04 -18.88 7.57
C HIS A 205 -7.33 -19.68 8.86
N THR A 206 -6.50 -19.51 9.89
CA THR A 206 -6.70 -20.12 11.21
C THR A 206 -8.03 -19.68 11.81
N LEU A 207 -8.32 -18.38 11.77
CA LEU A 207 -9.61 -17.83 12.22
C LEU A 207 -10.79 -18.48 11.47
N ALA A 208 -10.69 -18.65 10.14
CA ALA A 208 -11.72 -19.32 9.35
C ALA A 208 -11.96 -20.78 9.81
N GLU A 209 -10.90 -21.53 10.09
CA GLU A 209 -11.01 -22.91 10.59
C GLU A 209 -11.57 -22.98 12.01
N GLU A 210 -11.20 -22.04 12.89
CA GLU A 210 -11.77 -21.93 14.23
C GLU A 210 -13.27 -21.60 14.20
N MET A 211 -13.69 -20.70 13.31
CA MET A 211 -15.10 -20.39 13.07
C MET A 211 -15.86 -21.63 12.57
N LYS A 212 -15.34 -22.34 11.56
CA LYS A 212 -15.95 -23.59 11.05
C LYS A 212 -16.06 -24.68 12.13
N SER A 213 -15.08 -24.75 13.03
CA SER A 213 -15.04 -25.72 14.12
C SER A 213 -15.94 -25.34 15.31
N GLY A 214 -16.55 -24.15 15.28
CA GLY A 214 -17.39 -23.64 16.38
C GLY A 214 -16.60 -23.15 17.59
N ASN A 215 -15.28 -22.90 17.45
CA ASN A 215 -14.42 -22.38 18.52
C ASN A 215 -14.58 -20.85 18.70
N VAL A 216 -15.17 -20.17 17.71
CA VAL A 216 -15.49 -18.74 17.78
C VAL A 216 -16.97 -18.57 18.12
N SER A 217 -17.26 -18.15 19.35
CA SER A 217 -18.64 -17.89 19.80
C SER A 217 -19.13 -16.48 19.48
N VAL A 218 -18.21 -15.50 19.41
CA VAL A 218 -18.52 -14.10 19.12
C VAL A 218 -17.42 -13.55 18.21
N LEU A 219 -17.81 -12.94 17.10
CA LEU A 219 -16.92 -12.20 16.21
C LEU A 219 -17.27 -10.72 16.27
N MET A 220 -16.29 -9.88 16.59
CA MET A 220 -16.44 -8.43 16.65
C MET A 220 -15.64 -7.79 15.51
N VAL A 221 -16.31 -7.07 14.62
CA VAL A 221 -15.70 -6.49 13.42
C VAL A 221 -15.86 -4.99 13.42
N ARG A 222 -14.76 -4.24 13.28
CA ARG A 222 -14.76 -2.77 13.19
C ARG A 222 -14.01 -2.34 11.94
N ASP A 223 -14.63 -1.50 11.13
CA ASP A 223 -14.03 -0.83 9.96
C ASP A 223 -13.29 -1.78 8.99
N ALA A 224 -13.70 -3.04 8.93
CA ALA A 224 -13.12 -4.07 8.08
C ALA A 224 -14.24 -4.89 7.45
N ASP A 225 -14.11 -5.25 6.17
CA ASP A 225 -15.06 -6.12 5.47
C ASP A 225 -14.39 -7.43 5.05
N ILE A 226 -14.26 -8.36 5.99
CA ILE A 226 -13.64 -9.68 5.76
C ILE A 226 -14.50 -10.59 4.87
N TYR A 227 -15.78 -10.26 4.65
CA TYR A 227 -16.63 -11.00 3.72
C TYR A 227 -16.26 -10.65 2.27
N TYR A 228 -15.99 -9.36 2.01
CA TYR A 228 -15.59 -8.86 0.70
C TYR A 228 -14.08 -8.98 0.43
N GLY A 229 -13.23 -8.62 1.38
CA GLY A 229 -11.78 -8.42 1.18
C GLY A 229 -10.95 -9.71 1.10
N MET A 230 -11.54 -10.85 1.45
CA MET A 230 -10.89 -12.16 1.39
C MET A 230 -11.16 -12.85 0.05
N THR A 231 -10.20 -13.64 -0.42
CA THR A 231 -10.44 -14.50 -1.60
C THR A 231 -11.43 -15.62 -1.29
N ASP A 232 -12.29 -15.94 -2.27
CA ASP A 232 -13.31 -16.99 -2.13
C ASP A 232 -12.69 -18.39 -2.09
N THR A 233 -11.40 -18.51 -2.36
CA THR A 233 -10.64 -19.74 -2.15
C THR A 233 -10.28 -19.95 -0.68
N ALA A 234 -10.36 -18.91 0.17
CA ALA A 234 -10.10 -18.97 1.61
C ALA A 234 -11.27 -19.49 2.45
N ASP A 235 -12.44 -19.73 1.84
CA ASP A 235 -13.68 -20.18 2.50
C ASP A 235 -14.18 -19.31 3.66
N MET A 236 -13.72 -18.06 3.78
CA MET A 236 -14.13 -17.12 4.84
C MET A 236 -15.65 -16.93 4.89
N LYS A 237 -16.29 -16.79 3.73
CA LYS A 237 -17.76 -16.64 3.60
C LYS A 237 -18.52 -17.82 4.20
N ALA A 238 -18.01 -19.05 4.04
CA ALA A 238 -18.62 -20.24 4.61
C ALA A 238 -18.37 -20.33 6.13
N ALA A 239 -17.17 -19.94 6.57
CA ALA A 239 -16.80 -19.91 7.98
C ALA A 239 -17.70 -18.99 8.80
N LEU A 240 -18.01 -17.80 8.28
CA LEU A 240 -18.87 -16.80 8.94
C LEU A 240 -20.27 -17.34 9.30
N ASN A 241 -20.83 -18.28 8.53
CA ASN A 241 -22.13 -18.88 8.83
C ASN A 241 -22.15 -19.74 10.11
N ASN A 242 -20.98 -20.09 10.66
CA ASN A 242 -20.85 -20.91 11.87
C ASN A 242 -20.68 -20.06 13.12
N VAL A 243 -20.53 -18.74 13.00
CA VAL A 243 -20.36 -17.85 14.16
C VAL A 243 -21.73 -17.55 14.77
N PRO A 244 -21.97 -17.86 16.06
CA PRO A 244 -23.28 -17.64 16.68
C PRO A 244 -23.68 -16.18 16.88
N LEU A 245 -22.70 -15.27 16.98
CA LEU A 245 -22.92 -13.85 17.19
C LEU A 245 -21.86 -13.04 16.47
N ILE A 246 -22.25 -12.36 15.39
CA ILE A 246 -21.43 -11.38 14.68
C ILE A 246 -21.88 -9.98 15.11
N VAL A 247 -20.94 -9.21 15.67
CA VAL A 247 -21.13 -7.81 16.06
C VAL A 247 -20.35 -6.91 15.09
N SER A 248 -21.04 -6.05 14.35
CA SER A 248 -20.42 -5.07 13.47
C SER A 248 -20.43 -3.66 14.11
N PHE A 249 -19.27 -3.02 14.13
CA PHE A 249 -19.07 -1.60 14.46
C PHE A 249 -18.86 -0.82 13.15
N GLY A 250 -19.97 -0.35 12.56
CA GLY A 250 -19.94 0.26 11.24
C GLY A 250 -21.01 1.34 11.07
N GLY A 251 -20.67 2.38 10.30
CA GLY A 251 -21.60 3.44 9.91
C GLY A 251 -22.36 3.16 8.61
N ILE A 252 -21.95 2.12 7.87
CA ILE A 252 -22.44 1.76 6.54
C ILE A 252 -22.85 0.28 6.57
N ASN A 253 -23.95 -0.06 5.92
CA ASN A 253 -24.40 -1.45 5.79
C ASN A 253 -23.68 -2.15 4.62
N ASP A 254 -22.40 -2.45 4.80
CA ASP A 254 -21.52 -3.18 3.89
C ASP A 254 -21.75 -4.72 3.93
N ASP A 255 -20.88 -5.51 3.29
CA ASP A 255 -21.09 -6.94 3.09
C ASP A 255 -21.03 -7.72 4.41
N ILE A 256 -20.14 -7.34 5.34
CA ILE A 256 -20.04 -7.94 6.67
C ILE A 256 -21.15 -7.44 7.61
N THR A 257 -21.49 -6.14 7.55
CA THR A 257 -22.50 -5.54 8.44
C THR A 257 -23.90 -6.07 8.11
N SER A 258 -24.18 -6.33 6.84
CA SER A 258 -25.46 -6.89 6.40
C SER A 258 -25.71 -8.33 6.84
N ILE A 259 -24.68 -9.08 7.24
CA ILE A 259 -24.82 -10.41 7.85
C ILE A 259 -24.64 -10.41 9.37
N ALA A 260 -24.38 -9.25 9.99
CA ALA A 260 -24.17 -9.17 11.42
C ALA A 260 -25.48 -9.34 12.20
N ASP A 261 -25.42 -10.02 13.34
CA ASP A 261 -26.56 -10.20 14.25
C ASP A 261 -26.81 -8.94 15.10
N LEU A 262 -25.75 -8.18 15.39
CA LEU A 262 -25.81 -6.93 16.11
C LEU A 262 -24.99 -5.86 15.38
N ILE A 263 -25.66 -4.78 14.99
CA ILE A 263 -25.02 -3.60 14.41
C ILE A 263 -24.94 -2.52 15.48
N LEU A 264 -23.73 -2.05 15.75
CA LEU A 264 -23.43 -0.96 16.68
C LEU A 264 -22.88 0.25 15.89
N PRO A 265 -23.76 1.20 15.51
CA PRO A 265 -23.33 2.37 14.76
C PRO A 265 -22.34 3.21 15.56
N GLN A 266 -21.12 3.37 15.04
CA GLN A 266 -20.10 4.20 15.65
C GLN A 266 -20.17 5.67 15.19
N HIS A 267 -19.52 6.56 15.92
CA HIS A 267 -19.28 7.93 15.48
C HIS A 267 -18.45 7.96 14.20
N HIS A 268 -18.74 8.93 13.33
CA HIS A 268 -17.79 9.29 12.27
C HIS A 268 -16.56 9.98 12.90
N PHE A 269 -15.38 9.91 12.30
CA PHE A 269 -14.17 10.53 12.87
C PHE A 269 -14.32 12.05 13.12
N LEU A 270 -15.21 12.73 12.40
CA LEU A 270 -15.54 14.15 12.63
C LEU A 270 -16.37 14.42 13.90
N GLU A 271 -16.93 13.37 14.49
CA GLU A 271 -17.79 13.39 15.69
C GLU A 271 -17.06 12.85 16.94
N ASP A 272 -15.85 12.30 16.79
CA ASP A 272 -15.15 11.53 17.84
C ASP A 272 -13.81 12.17 18.25
N TRP A 273 -13.37 11.83 19.46
CA TRP A 273 -12.03 12.12 19.96
C TRP A 273 -11.06 11.00 19.58
N GLY A 274 -9.79 11.33 19.39
CA GLY A 274 -8.78 10.32 19.10
C GLY A 274 -7.36 10.85 19.14
N THR A 275 -6.42 9.93 19.01
CA THR A 275 -4.98 10.19 18.83
C THR A 275 -4.47 9.39 17.65
N ASP A 276 -3.48 9.92 16.95
CA ASP A 276 -2.86 9.26 15.81
C ASP A 276 -1.33 9.40 15.86
N VAL A 277 -0.63 8.33 15.52
CA VAL A 277 0.81 8.36 15.23
C VAL A 277 0.96 7.79 13.82
N PRO A 278 1.44 8.59 12.86
CA PRO A 278 1.52 8.13 11.48
C PRO A 278 2.36 6.86 11.34
N VAL A 279 1.85 5.90 10.56
CA VAL A 279 2.57 4.65 10.25
C VAL A 279 3.92 4.92 9.60
N ALA A 280 3.98 5.87 8.67
CA ALA A 280 5.21 6.48 8.19
C ALA A 280 5.39 7.82 8.90
N GLY A 281 6.17 7.79 9.98
CA GLY A 281 6.47 8.97 10.77
C GLY A 281 7.46 9.91 10.05
N PRO A 282 7.57 11.16 10.51
CA PRO A 282 8.34 12.22 9.83
C PRO A 282 9.84 12.25 10.20
N GLY A 283 10.38 11.18 10.80
CA GLY A 283 11.75 11.12 11.33
C GLY A 283 11.94 11.71 12.72
N TYR A 284 10.85 12.05 13.42
CA TYR A 284 10.86 12.59 14.79
C TYR A 284 9.58 12.24 15.54
N GLN A 285 9.59 12.36 16.88
CA GLN A 285 8.43 12.03 17.71
C GLN A 285 7.26 12.97 17.43
N MET A 286 6.07 12.40 17.17
CA MET A 286 4.82 13.15 17.07
C MET A 286 3.62 12.33 17.53
N ILE A 287 2.60 13.03 18.03
CA ILE A 287 1.26 12.50 18.34
C ILE A 287 0.24 13.51 17.83
N GLY A 288 -0.60 13.11 16.88
CA GLY A 288 -1.76 13.85 16.43
C GLY A 288 -2.93 13.73 17.41
N PHE A 289 -3.74 14.78 17.51
CA PHE A 289 -4.96 14.79 18.32
C PHE A 289 -6.16 15.10 17.43
N GLN A 290 -7.11 14.17 17.39
CA GLN A 290 -8.41 14.34 16.75
C GLN A 290 -9.39 14.94 17.75
N GLN A 291 -10.10 15.99 17.32
CA GLN A 291 -11.20 16.59 18.06
C GLN A 291 -12.48 16.58 17.21
N PRO A 292 -13.65 16.41 17.84
CA PRO A 292 -14.91 16.51 17.14
C PRO A 292 -15.13 17.93 16.62
N VAL A 293 -15.46 18.06 15.34
CA VAL A 293 -15.79 19.34 14.70
C VAL A 293 -17.30 19.54 14.56
N VAL A 294 -18.08 18.49 14.78
CA VAL A 294 -19.54 18.52 14.86
C VAL A 294 -20.01 17.69 16.05
N ARG A 295 -21.23 17.97 16.53
CA ARG A 295 -21.86 17.11 17.53
C ARG A 295 -22.34 15.82 16.85
N PRO A 296 -22.28 14.66 17.54
CA PRO A 296 -22.81 13.42 17.01
C PRO A 296 -24.26 13.56 16.54
N PHE A 297 -24.53 13.28 15.27
CA PHE A 297 -25.83 13.55 14.66
C PHE A 297 -26.95 12.63 15.20
N PHE A 298 -26.59 11.40 15.61
CA PHE A 298 -27.55 10.37 16.00
C PHE A 298 -27.64 10.14 17.52
N GLU A 299 -26.77 10.71 18.35
CA GLU A 299 -26.62 10.37 19.78
C GLU A 299 -27.90 10.47 20.64
N HIS A 300 -28.85 11.35 20.28
CA HIS A 300 -30.06 11.60 21.10
C HIS A 300 -31.36 11.10 20.47
N ARG A 301 -31.35 10.03 19.68
CA ARG A 301 -32.58 9.53 19.05
C ARG A 301 -33.47 8.67 19.96
N GLY A 302 -33.07 8.42 21.20
CA GLY A 302 -33.87 7.70 22.20
C GLY A 302 -33.01 6.81 23.10
N ARG A 303 -33.66 6.10 24.04
CA ARG A 303 -32.99 5.31 25.09
C ARG A 303 -32.04 4.21 24.56
N ASN A 304 -32.30 3.74 23.33
CA ASN A 304 -31.50 2.73 22.60
C ASN A 304 -31.25 3.15 21.14
N LEU A 305 -31.33 4.45 20.83
CA LEU A 305 -31.25 4.95 19.46
C LEU A 305 -30.17 6.03 19.39
N GLY A 306 -29.06 5.71 18.72
CA GLY A 306 -28.00 6.66 18.42
C GLY A 306 -26.66 6.02 18.11
N THR A 307 -25.65 6.87 17.93
CA THR A 307 -24.25 6.47 17.70
C THR A 307 -23.40 6.80 18.93
N LYS A 308 -22.33 6.03 19.16
CA LYS A 308 -21.32 6.26 20.21
C LYS A 308 -19.91 6.03 19.64
N GLY A 309 -18.90 6.68 20.19
CA GLY A 309 -17.50 6.40 19.85
C GLY A 309 -17.16 4.95 20.18
N PHE A 310 -16.34 4.31 19.33
CA PHE A 310 -16.02 2.87 19.49
C PHE A 310 -15.44 2.56 20.87
N ALA A 311 -14.48 3.38 21.32
CA ALA A 311 -13.85 3.21 22.62
C ALA A 311 -14.86 3.38 23.76
N ASP A 312 -15.77 4.36 23.68
CA ASP A 312 -16.83 4.54 24.68
C ASP A 312 -17.80 3.34 24.72
N ILE A 313 -18.08 2.70 23.57
CA ILE A 313 -18.89 1.46 23.52
C ILE A 313 -18.18 0.35 24.30
N LEU A 314 -16.89 0.14 24.08
CA LEU A 314 -16.11 -0.88 24.79
C LEU A 314 -15.99 -0.57 26.29
N MET A 315 -15.72 0.69 26.64
CA MET A 315 -15.64 1.14 28.04
C MET A 315 -16.97 0.95 28.76
N THR A 316 -18.09 1.32 28.14
CA THR A 316 -19.43 1.12 28.71
C THR A 316 -19.73 -0.37 28.88
N THR A 317 -19.38 -1.20 27.89
CA THR A 317 -19.58 -2.65 27.94
C THR A 317 -18.79 -3.27 29.09
N ALA A 318 -17.51 -2.90 29.24
CA ALA A 318 -16.66 -3.35 30.33
C ALA A 318 -17.24 -2.95 31.70
N GLN A 319 -17.69 -1.70 31.86
CA GLN A 319 -18.34 -1.22 33.08
C GLN A 319 -19.59 -2.05 33.44
N VAL A 320 -20.47 -2.32 32.47
CA VAL A 320 -21.67 -3.16 32.68
C VAL A 320 -21.29 -4.59 33.07
N MET A 321 -20.19 -5.12 32.53
CA MET A 321 -19.65 -6.44 32.86
C MET A 321 -18.85 -6.45 34.17
N GLY A 322 -18.66 -5.32 34.85
CA GLY A 322 -17.82 -5.20 36.03
C GLY A 322 -16.34 -5.49 35.75
N LYS A 323 -15.87 -5.18 34.53
CA LYS A 323 -14.48 -5.34 34.08
C LYS A 323 -13.76 -4.00 34.10
N ASP A 324 -12.55 -4.00 34.63
CA ASP A 324 -11.63 -2.88 34.56
C ASP A 324 -10.73 -3.04 33.34
N LEU A 325 -10.65 -1.99 32.51
CA LEU A 325 -9.79 -1.95 31.32
C LEU A 325 -8.41 -1.34 31.62
N GLY A 326 -8.18 -0.85 32.84
CA GLY A 326 -6.94 -0.15 33.19
C GLY A 326 -6.80 1.23 32.54
N LEU A 327 -7.91 1.78 32.00
CA LEU A 327 -7.93 3.09 31.36
C LEU A 327 -8.21 4.19 32.38
N GLU A 328 -7.41 5.25 32.34
CA GLU A 328 -7.61 6.44 33.17
C GLU A 328 -8.66 7.36 32.54
N GLY A 329 -9.94 7.13 32.87
CA GLY A 329 -11.05 7.99 32.43
C GLY A 329 -12.40 7.28 32.41
N GLN A 330 -13.49 8.03 32.56
CA GLN A 330 -14.86 7.50 32.41
C GLN A 330 -15.35 7.54 30.97
N THR A 331 -14.76 8.42 30.15
CA THR A 331 -15.02 8.56 28.71
C THR A 331 -13.72 8.51 27.93
N PHE A 332 -13.79 8.21 26.64
CA PHE A 332 -12.59 8.19 25.81
C PHE A 332 -11.94 9.57 25.69
N GLN A 333 -12.74 10.65 25.69
CA GLN A 333 -12.22 12.02 25.77
C GLN A 333 -11.31 12.23 26.99
N GLU A 334 -11.69 11.71 28.15
CA GLU A 334 -10.87 11.82 29.37
C GLU A 334 -9.57 11.03 29.25
N VAL A 335 -9.61 9.83 28.64
CA VAL A 335 -8.42 9.02 28.34
C VAL A 335 -7.44 9.81 27.46
N ILE A 336 -7.93 10.41 26.36
CA ILE A 336 -7.11 11.24 25.47
C ILE A 336 -6.53 12.45 26.21
N LYS A 337 -7.34 13.12 27.04
CA LYS A 337 -6.89 14.29 27.82
C LYS A 337 -5.85 13.91 28.88
N ASN A 338 -5.92 12.71 29.45
CA ASN A 338 -4.92 12.19 30.38
C ASN A 338 -3.62 11.80 29.64
N GLY A 339 -3.71 11.23 28.44
CA GLY A 339 -2.54 11.08 27.56
C GLY A 339 -1.84 12.40 27.26
N ALA A 340 -2.59 13.47 26.99
CA ALA A 340 -2.04 14.80 26.80
C ALA A 340 -1.36 15.38 28.05
N LYS A 341 -1.79 15.01 29.27
CA LYS A 341 -1.09 15.41 30.51
C LYS A 341 0.29 14.78 30.60
N LYS A 342 0.43 13.51 30.19
CA LYS A 342 1.74 12.84 30.13
C LYS A 342 2.69 13.59 29.20
N LEU A 343 2.21 14.06 28.03
CA LEU A 343 3.02 14.91 27.13
C LEU A 343 3.37 16.27 27.75
N TYR A 344 2.41 16.91 28.41
CA TYR A 344 2.63 18.18 29.10
C TYR A 344 3.74 18.09 30.15
N GLU A 345 3.78 17.00 30.92
CA GLU A 345 4.77 16.74 31.96
C GLU A 345 6.20 16.56 31.41
N LEU A 346 6.36 16.20 30.13
CA LEU A 346 7.68 16.13 29.49
C LEU A 346 8.34 17.51 29.36
N ASN A 347 7.57 18.59 29.37
CA ASN A 347 8.03 19.98 29.27
C ASN A 347 9.02 20.22 28.10
N ARG A 348 8.73 19.61 26.94
CA ARG A 348 9.52 19.71 25.71
C ARG A 348 8.63 19.62 24.46
N GLY A 349 9.25 19.67 23.28
CA GLY A 349 8.56 19.69 21.99
C GLY A 349 8.08 21.09 21.61
N GLN A 350 7.38 21.15 20.48
CA GLN A 350 6.97 22.42 19.85
C GLN A 350 5.75 23.07 20.50
N VAL A 351 5.07 22.34 21.39
CA VAL A 351 3.95 22.87 22.18
C VAL A 351 4.30 22.74 23.65
N VAL A 352 4.52 23.88 24.30
CA VAL A 352 4.81 23.99 25.74
C VAL A 352 3.97 25.10 26.35
N SER A 353 3.63 24.98 27.64
CA SER A 353 2.86 26.00 28.36
C SER A 353 3.15 25.94 29.85
N ASN A 354 2.89 27.04 30.57
CA ASN A 354 2.99 27.07 32.03
C ASN A 354 1.78 26.43 32.72
N THR A 355 0.70 26.13 31.98
CA THR A 355 -0.53 25.51 32.49
C THR A 355 -0.94 24.39 31.57
N PHE A 356 -1.58 23.35 32.11
CA PHE A 356 -2.09 22.26 31.29
C PHE A 356 -3.19 22.74 30.33
N GLU A 357 -4.06 23.65 30.75
CA GLU A 357 -5.11 24.21 29.88
C GLU A 357 -4.51 24.94 28.67
N GLY A 358 -3.44 25.72 28.89
CA GLY A 358 -2.70 26.37 27.81
C GLY A 358 -2.04 25.37 26.86
N PHE A 359 -1.47 24.29 27.39
CA PHE A 359 -0.90 23.21 26.59
C PHE A 359 -1.99 22.48 25.77
N TRP A 360 -3.08 22.08 26.43
CA TRP A 360 -4.21 21.37 25.81
C TRP A 360 -4.82 22.17 24.65
N ASN A 361 -5.08 23.45 24.86
CA ASN A 361 -5.55 24.32 23.79
C ASN A 361 -4.52 24.47 22.66
N GLY A 362 -3.23 24.53 23.00
CA GLY A 362 -2.14 24.61 22.03
C GLY A 362 -2.01 23.37 21.13
N VAL A 363 -2.10 22.16 21.70
CA VAL A 363 -2.04 20.92 20.91
C VAL A 363 -3.27 20.77 20.03
N LEU A 364 -4.47 21.09 20.53
CA LEU A 364 -5.69 21.04 19.74
C LEU A 364 -5.71 22.08 18.61
N GLN A 365 -5.20 23.28 18.85
CA GLN A 365 -5.12 24.33 17.82
C GLN A 365 -4.18 23.93 16.68
N ARG A 366 -3.14 23.16 16.98
CA ARG A 366 -2.11 22.72 16.02
C ARG A 366 -2.38 21.32 15.44
N GLY A 367 -3.40 20.63 15.94
CA GLY A 367 -3.75 19.26 15.55
C GLY A 367 -2.85 18.17 16.14
N GLY A 368 -1.91 18.52 17.03
CA GLY A 368 -0.91 17.57 17.51
C GLY A 368 0.15 18.17 18.43
N TRP A 369 1.00 17.28 18.94
CA TRP A 369 2.27 17.58 19.59
C TRP A 369 3.40 16.90 18.80
N TRP A 370 4.54 17.55 18.68
CA TRP A 370 5.73 16.99 18.04
C TRP A 370 7.01 17.56 18.65
N ASP A 371 8.09 16.78 18.59
CA ASP A 371 9.42 17.18 19.04
C ASP A 371 10.44 16.86 17.96
N VAL A 372 10.79 17.87 17.15
CA VAL A 372 11.71 17.75 16.02
C VAL A 372 13.15 17.45 16.42
N GLU A 373 13.50 17.64 17.70
CA GLU A 373 14.82 17.32 18.24
C GLU A 373 14.90 15.87 18.72
N ALA A 374 13.76 15.24 19.02
CA ALA A 374 13.69 13.84 19.41
C ALA A 374 13.65 12.94 18.17
N LYS A 375 14.84 12.58 17.66
CA LYS A 375 15.05 11.72 16.49
C LYS A 375 15.70 10.40 16.87
N GLU A 376 15.54 9.39 16.02
CA GLU A 376 16.35 8.17 16.08
C GLU A 376 17.63 8.37 15.27
N SER A 377 18.78 8.10 15.87
CA SER A 377 20.09 8.27 15.24
C SER A 377 20.92 6.99 15.21
N ALA A 378 20.49 5.95 15.93
CA ALA A 378 21.15 4.66 15.89
C ALA A 378 20.82 3.95 14.58
N VAL A 379 21.83 3.83 13.72
CA VAL A 379 21.77 2.94 12.55
C VAL A 379 22.22 1.55 13.00
N PRO A 380 21.36 0.51 12.95
CA PRO A 380 21.74 -0.81 13.40
C PRO A 380 22.71 -1.48 12.43
N ASP A 381 23.41 -2.50 12.93
CA ASP A 381 24.38 -3.28 12.17
C ASP A 381 23.77 -3.89 10.90
N VAL A 382 24.60 -4.02 9.87
CA VAL A 382 24.23 -4.66 8.60
C VAL A 382 24.08 -6.16 8.82
N ARG A 383 22.91 -6.71 8.45
CA ARG A 383 22.66 -8.15 8.45
C ARG A 383 23.01 -8.76 7.09
N SER A 384 23.38 -10.03 7.06
CA SER A 384 23.67 -10.76 5.81
C SER A 384 22.41 -10.90 4.95
N LEU A 385 22.55 -10.67 3.65
CA LEU A 385 21.52 -10.96 2.65
C LEU A 385 21.23 -12.46 2.59
N ARG A 386 20.00 -12.76 2.20
CA ARG A 386 19.59 -14.09 1.76
C ARG A 386 19.26 -14.02 0.28
N GLY A 387 19.32 -15.17 -0.40
CA GLY A 387 18.90 -15.28 -1.79
C GLY A 387 17.44 -14.86 -1.98
N VAL A 388 17.16 -14.34 -3.17
CA VAL A 388 15.81 -14.13 -3.68
C VAL A 388 15.49 -15.29 -4.61
N ASP A 389 14.41 -16.01 -4.31
CA ASP A 389 13.90 -17.10 -5.12
C ASP A 389 13.07 -16.56 -6.29
N SER A 390 12.90 -17.36 -7.34
CA SER A 390 11.97 -17.07 -8.43
C SER A 390 10.52 -17.07 -7.92
N PRO A 391 9.65 -16.17 -8.41
CA PRO A 391 8.25 -16.14 -8.01
C PRO A 391 7.49 -17.38 -8.51
N GLU A 392 6.60 -17.92 -7.68
CA GLU A 392 5.66 -18.96 -8.07
C GLU A 392 4.27 -18.39 -8.34
N PHE A 393 3.60 -18.92 -9.35
CA PHE A 393 2.24 -18.52 -9.71
C PHE A 393 1.27 -19.70 -9.68
N GLY A 394 0.03 -19.42 -9.26
CA GLY A 394 -1.08 -20.33 -9.43
C GLY A 394 -1.50 -20.47 -10.90
N GLY A 395 -1.96 -21.66 -11.28
CA GLY A 395 -2.43 -21.98 -12.63
C GLY A 395 -1.41 -22.53 -13.64
N GLY A 396 -0.11 -22.49 -13.31
CA GLY A 396 0.95 -23.13 -14.09
C GLY A 396 1.11 -22.56 -15.52
N SER A 397 1.81 -23.30 -16.39
CA SER A 397 2.17 -22.85 -17.75
C SER A 397 1.01 -22.83 -18.75
N GLN A 398 -0.17 -23.35 -18.39
CA GLN A 398 -1.35 -23.38 -19.26
C GLN A 398 -2.20 -22.09 -19.20
N GLN A 399 -1.94 -21.22 -18.21
CA GLN A 399 -2.56 -19.91 -18.12
C GLN A 399 -1.70 -18.89 -18.85
N GLU A 400 -2.33 -18.07 -19.68
CA GLU A 400 -1.65 -17.11 -20.55
C GLU A 400 -1.20 -15.86 -19.78
N PHE A 401 -2.08 -15.27 -18.98
CA PHE A 401 -1.85 -13.95 -18.40
C PHE A 401 -1.57 -13.99 -16.90
N TYR A 402 -0.70 -13.11 -16.43
CA TYR A 402 -0.59 -12.76 -15.02
C TYR A 402 -1.69 -11.75 -14.66
N ILE A 403 -2.41 -12.01 -13.58
CA ILE A 403 -3.32 -11.03 -13.00
C ILE A 403 -2.50 -10.11 -12.10
N GLN A 404 -2.55 -8.81 -12.40
CA GLN A 404 -1.94 -7.77 -11.58
C GLN A 404 -3.05 -6.88 -10.97
N PRO A 405 -3.54 -7.21 -9.76
CA PRO A 405 -4.45 -6.33 -9.05
C PRO A 405 -3.77 -5.00 -8.73
N PHE A 406 -4.53 -3.91 -8.71
CA PHE A 406 -4.02 -2.61 -8.26
C PHE A 406 -5.07 -1.83 -7.48
N VAL A 407 -4.62 -0.98 -6.57
CA VAL A 407 -5.50 -0.16 -5.74
C VAL A 407 -5.97 1.04 -6.55
N SER A 408 -7.29 1.26 -6.60
CA SER A 408 -7.91 2.40 -7.28
C SER A 408 -8.22 3.54 -6.30
N THR A 409 -8.90 4.58 -6.76
CA THR A 409 -9.44 5.67 -5.92
C THR A 409 -10.43 5.18 -4.86
N LEU A 410 -10.92 3.95 -4.97
CA LEU A 410 -11.80 3.29 -4.00
C LEU A 410 -11.03 2.59 -2.86
N GLY A 411 -9.69 2.62 -2.89
CA GLY A 411 -8.85 1.93 -1.93
C GLY A 411 -9.01 0.41 -2.03
N ASP A 412 -9.12 -0.22 -0.87
CA ASP A 412 -9.45 -1.64 -0.74
C ASP A 412 -10.94 -1.93 -0.98
N GLY A 413 -11.78 -0.93 -1.25
CA GLY A 413 -13.24 -1.06 -1.38
C GLY A 413 -14.01 -0.39 -0.24
N HIS A 414 -13.35 0.01 0.84
CA HIS A 414 -14.00 0.75 1.96
C HIS A 414 -14.74 2.00 1.46
N TYR A 415 -14.21 2.66 0.43
CA TYR A 415 -14.76 3.90 -0.11
C TYR A 415 -15.78 3.71 -1.25
N SER A 416 -16.10 2.47 -1.61
CA SER A 416 -17.00 2.13 -2.72
C SER A 416 -18.42 2.71 -2.56
N SER A 417 -18.86 2.97 -1.33
CA SER A 417 -20.16 3.55 -1.03
C SER A 417 -20.23 5.08 -1.26
N LEU A 418 -19.08 5.74 -1.46
CA LEU A 418 -18.99 7.19 -1.59
C LEU A 418 -19.13 7.63 -3.06
N PRO A 419 -20.19 8.36 -3.45
CA PRO A 419 -20.47 8.67 -4.85
C PRO A 419 -19.41 9.58 -5.49
N TRP A 420 -18.76 10.44 -4.71
CA TRP A 420 -17.66 11.28 -5.22
C TRP A 420 -16.44 10.44 -5.59
N LEU A 421 -16.13 9.40 -4.81
CA LEU A 421 -15.01 8.51 -5.12
C LEU A 421 -15.36 7.51 -6.23
N GLN A 422 -16.61 7.03 -6.29
CA GLN A 422 -17.11 6.25 -7.44
C GLN A 422 -17.04 7.02 -8.78
N ALA A 423 -17.22 8.33 -8.74
CA ALA A 423 -17.13 9.21 -9.90
C ALA A 423 -15.74 9.82 -10.11
N MET A 424 -14.77 9.55 -9.24
CA MET A 424 -13.39 10.04 -9.38
C MET A 424 -12.68 9.18 -10.45
N PRO A 425 -12.22 9.78 -11.57
CA PRO A 425 -11.51 9.04 -12.61
C PRO A 425 -10.23 8.40 -12.08
N ASP A 426 -9.98 7.16 -12.47
CA ASP A 426 -8.66 6.56 -12.34
C ASP A 426 -7.61 7.42 -13.07
N PRO A 427 -6.45 7.71 -12.47
CA PRO A 427 -5.51 8.70 -13.01
C PRO A 427 -4.83 8.28 -14.31
N ILE A 428 -4.87 6.99 -14.69
CA ILE A 428 -4.25 6.48 -15.92
C ILE A 428 -5.30 6.24 -17.00
N SER A 429 -6.40 5.59 -16.65
CA SER A 429 -7.43 5.14 -17.59
C SER A 429 -8.65 6.06 -17.67
N THR A 430 -8.84 6.93 -16.67
CA THR A 430 -10.04 7.74 -16.42
C THR A 430 -11.33 6.95 -16.23
N ALA A 431 -11.22 5.62 -16.07
CA ALA A 431 -12.35 4.75 -15.80
C ALA A 431 -12.94 5.01 -14.41
N THR A 432 -14.22 4.76 -14.28
CA THR A 432 -15.04 5.00 -13.07
C THR A 432 -16.13 3.94 -12.96
N TRP A 433 -16.89 3.87 -11.86
CA TRP A 433 -18.17 3.14 -11.74
C TRP A 433 -18.26 1.63 -12.09
N GLN A 434 -17.27 1.01 -12.71
CA GLN A 434 -17.25 -0.39 -13.14
C GLN A 434 -15.83 -0.92 -13.04
N THR A 435 -15.68 -2.24 -12.94
CA THR A 435 -14.37 -2.89 -13.03
C THR A 435 -13.98 -3.05 -14.49
N TRP A 436 -12.77 -2.61 -14.83
CA TRP A 436 -12.18 -2.79 -16.16
C TRP A 436 -10.97 -3.73 -16.09
N VAL A 437 -10.51 -4.17 -17.25
CA VAL A 437 -9.32 -5.00 -17.43
C VAL A 437 -8.40 -4.28 -18.40
N GLU A 438 -7.30 -3.75 -17.88
CA GLU A 438 -6.18 -3.26 -18.67
C GLU A 438 -5.52 -4.43 -19.38
N ILE A 439 -5.55 -4.42 -20.72
CA ILE A 439 -4.94 -5.45 -21.57
C ILE A 439 -4.13 -4.79 -22.68
N ASN A 440 -3.02 -5.39 -23.08
CA ASN A 440 -2.20 -4.86 -24.17
C ASN A 440 -3.00 -4.69 -25.46
N HIS A 441 -2.89 -3.52 -26.10
CA HIS A 441 -3.65 -3.22 -27.32
C HIS A 441 -3.41 -4.19 -28.49
N LYS A 442 -2.17 -4.66 -28.71
CA LYS A 442 -1.87 -5.61 -29.80
C LYS A 442 -2.46 -6.97 -29.52
N VAL A 443 -2.34 -7.43 -28.26
CA VAL A 443 -2.96 -8.69 -27.81
C VAL A 443 -4.48 -8.61 -27.93
N ALA A 444 -5.07 -7.45 -27.63
CA ALA A 444 -6.49 -7.22 -27.84
C ALA A 444 -6.86 -7.34 -29.33
N GLU A 445 -6.14 -6.65 -30.23
CA GLU A 445 -6.36 -6.73 -31.69
C GLU A 445 -6.24 -8.17 -32.22
N GLU A 446 -5.19 -8.90 -31.82
CA GLU A 446 -4.96 -10.30 -32.22
C GLU A 446 -6.10 -11.22 -31.76
N LYS A 447 -6.69 -10.95 -30.60
CA LYS A 447 -7.83 -11.70 -30.04
C LYS A 447 -9.19 -11.15 -30.48
N GLY A 448 -9.23 -10.11 -31.32
CA GLY A 448 -10.46 -9.47 -31.78
C GLY A 448 -11.25 -8.76 -30.68
N LEU A 449 -10.56 -8.31 -29.63
CA LEU A 449 -11.13 -7.60 -28.49
C LEU A 449 -11.26 -6.11 -28.77
N SER A 450 -12.40 -5.55 -28.40
CA SER A 450 -12.68 -4.12 -28.41
C SER A 450 -12.89 -3.59 -26.99
N GLU A 451 -12.66 -2.29 -26.79
CA GLU A 451 -13.00 -1.65 -25.52
C GLU A 451 -14.49 -1.86 -25.18
N GLY A 452 -14.76 -2.27 -23.95
CA GLY A 452 -16.11 -2.52 -23.45
C GLY A 452 -16.63 -3.95 -23.66
N ASP A 453 -15.88 -4.80 -24.36
CA ASP A 453 -16.21 -6.23 -24.41
C ASP A 453 -16.18 -6.81 -22.99
N VAL A 454 -17.21 -7.57 -22.62
CA VAL A 454 -17.26 -8.22 -21.31
C VAL A 454 -16.42 -9.48 -21.35
N LEU A 455 -15.31 -9.45 -20.63
CA LEU A 455 -14.37 -10.57 -20.46
C LEU A 455 -14.77 -11.41 -19.26
N GLU A 456 -14.70 -12.73 -19.43
CA GLU A 456 -14.66 -13.67 -18.32
C GLU A 456 -13.20 -14.00 -18.00
N ILE A 457 -12.75 -13.62 -16.80
CA ILE A 457 -11.40 -13.89 -16.32
C ILE A 457 -11.43 -15.18 -15.51
N ARG A 458 -10.65 -16.18 -15.94
CA ARG A 458 -10.74 -17.56 -15.47
C ARG A 458 -9.38 -18.08 -14.99
N PRO A 459 -9.06 -17.94 -13.69
CA PRO A 459 -7.94 -18.65 -13.08
C PRO A 459 -8.15 -20.17 -13.08
N ALA A 460 -7.09 -20.92 -12.79
CA ALA A 460 -7.15 -22.39 -12.77
C ALA A 460 -7.99 -22.97 -11.63
N ASN A 461 -8.25 -22.19 -10.58
CA ASN A 461 -9.10 -22.58 -9.45
C ASN A 461 -10.60 -22.71 -9.78
N GLY A 462 -10.99 -22.44 -11.04
CA GLY A 462 -12.37 -22.61 -11.52
C GLY A 462 -13.32 -21.46 -11.16
N ARG A 463 -12.84 -20.44 -10.44
CA ARG A 463 -13.59 -19.20 -10.20
C ARG A 463 -13.57 -18.31 -11.44
N VAL A 464 -14.54 -17.40 -11.52
CA VAL A 464 -14.72 -16.52 -12.68
C VAL A 464 -15.24 -15.17 -12.22
N ILE A 465 -14.67 -14.09 -12.73
CA ILE A 465 -15.26 -12.75 -12.68
C ILE A 465 -15.55 -12.25 -14.09
N LYS A 466 -16.48 -11.30 -14.20
CA LYS A 466 -16.76 -10.55 -15.44
C LYS A 466 -16.32 -9.11 -15.29
N ALA A 467 -15.53 -8.60 -16.24
CA ALA A 467 -15.08 -7.20 -16.24
C ALA A 467 -14.90 -6.69 -17.68
N LEU A 468 -14.85 -5.38 -17.84
CA LEU A 468 -14.84 -4.75 -19.17
C LEU A 468 -13.42 -4.67 -19.74
N ALA A 469 -13.21 -5.16 -20.96
CA ALA A 469 -11.94 -5.02 -21.66
C ALA A 469 -11.61 -3.54 -21.88
N MET A 470 -10.36 -3.17 -21.61
CA MET A 470 -9.82 -1.85 -21.86
C MET A 470 -8.42 -1.98 -22.49
N PRO A 471 -8.34 -2.07 -23.82
CA PRO A 471 -7.08 -2.08 -24.55
C PRO A 471 -6.24 -0.84 -24.22
N ASN A 472 -5.00 -1.05 -23.76
CA ASN A 472 -4.10 0.00 -23.33
C ASN A 472 -2.67 -0.29 -23.84
N PRO A 473 -1.99 0.68 -24.50
CA PRO A 473 -0.66 0.49 -25.04
C PRO A 473 0.46 0.37 -24.00
N ALA A 474 0.24 0.85 -22.77
CA ALA A 474 1.22 0.80 -21.69
C ALA A 474 1.22 -0.55 -20.94
N VAL A 475 0.29 -1.46 -21.25
CA VAL A 475 0.17 -2.76 -20.57
C VAL A 475 1.08 -3.77 -21.26
N PRO A 476 1.93 -4.52 -20.53
CA PRO A 476 2.71 -5.61 -21.11
C PRO A 476 1.83 -6.72 -21.72
N PRO A 477 2.30 -7.45 -22.76
CA PRO A 477 1.48 -8.43 -23.49
C PRO A 477 0.89 -9.56 -22.65
N ASP A 478 1.54 -9.94 -21.55
CA ASP A 478 1.19 -11.07 -20.68
C ASP A 478 0.54 -10.63 -19.36
N ILE A 479 0.15 -9.36 -19.22
CA ILE A 479 -0.42 -8.79 -18.00
C ILE A 479 -1.89 -8.42 -18.21
N LEU A 480 -2.71 -8.70 -17.19
CA LEU A 480 -4.05 -8.14 -17.01
C LEU A 480 -4.06 -7.28 -15.75
N GLY A 481 -4.10 -5.96 -15.93
CA GLY A 481 -4.27 -5.01 -14.82
C GLY A 481 -5.74 -4.90 -14.43
N ILE A 482 -6.09 -5.16 -13.17
CA ILE A 482 -7.49 -5.11 -12.71
C ILE A 482 -7.58 -4.35 -11.38
N PRO A 483 -8.43 -3.30 -11.27
CA PRO A 483 -8.53 -2.53 -10.05
C PRO A 483 -9.27 -3.29 -8.94
N ILE A 484 -8.84 -3.07 -7.70
CA ILE A 484 -9.54 -3.45 -6.48
C ILE A 484 -10.54 -2.34 -6.10
N GLY A 485 -11.63 -2.73 -5.42
CA GLY A 485 -12.54 -1.81 -4.74
C GLY A 485 -13.99 -1.82 -5.24
N GLN A 486 -14.31 -2.69 -6.20
CA GLN A 486 -15.67 -2.90 -6.73
C GLN A 486 -16.10 -4.35 -6.51
N GLY A 487 -17.36 -4.65 -6.81
CA GLY A 487 -17.93 -6.01 -6.69
C GLY A 487 -18.48 -6.34 -5.32
N HIS A 488 -18.86 -5.32 -4.55
CA HIS A 488 -19.57 -5.49 -3.29
C HIS A 488 -20.99 -6.05 -3.51
N ARG A 489 -21.41 -6.92 -2.60
CA ARG A 489 -22.78 -7.43 -2.50
C ARG A 489 -23.69 -6.35 -1.93
N ASP A 490 -23.24 -5.67 -0.88
CA ASP A 490 -23.97 -4.64 -0.15
C ASP A 490 -23.18 -3.30 -0.14
N GLY A 491 -23.39 -2.40 0.82
CA GLY A 491 -22.75 -1.07 0.82
C GLY A 491 -23.60 0.05 0.22
N GLY A 492 -24.90 -0.18 0.08
CA GLY A 492 -25.89 0.80 -0.36
C GLY A 492 -25.91 1.05 -1.87
N ARG A 493 -26.64 2.09 -2.30
CA ARG A 493 -27.00 2.32 -3.72
C ARG A 493 -25.82 2.56 -4.67
N TYR A 494 -24.66 2.90 -4.14
CA TYR A 494 -23.49 3.27 -4.94
C TYR A 494 -22.49 2.14 -5.11
N SER A 495 -22.43 1.20 -4.16
CA SER A 495 -21.48 0.09 -4.18
C SER A 495 -22.13 -1.24 -4.62
N ALA A 496 -23.32 -1.54 -4.11
CA ALA A 496 -23.95 -2.83 -4.29
C ALA A 496 -24.17 -3.19 -5.77
N GLY A 497 -23.72 -4.38 -6.17
CA GLY A 497 -23.95 -4.95 -7.50
C GLY A 497 -23.23 -4.23 -8.63
N ARG A 498 -22.11 -3.56 -8.33
CA ARG A 498 -21.34 -2.77 -9.29
C ARG A 498 -19.96 -3.36 -9.53
N GLY A 499 -19.58 -3.52 -10.80
CA GLY A 499 -18.30 -4.11 -11.18
C GLY A 499 -18.14 -5.54 -10.67
N ALA A 500 -16.89 -5.94 -10.45
CA ALA A 500 -16.50 -7.25 -9.99
C ALA A 500 -15.36 -7.16 -8.97
N ASN A 501 -15.37 -8.09 -8.02
CA ASN A 501 -14.38 -8.20 -6.96
C ASN A 501 -13.24 -9.13 -7.44
N ILE A 502 -12.10 -8.55 -7.80
CA ILE A 502 -10.92 -9.32 -8.22
C ILE A 502 -10.39 -10.22 -7.10
N MET A 503 -10.53 -9.84 -5.83
CA MET A 503 -10.07 -10.66 -4.71
C MET A 503 -10.74 -12.03 -4.70
N SER A 504 -12.00 -12.12 -5.13
CA SER A 504 -12.80 -13.36 -5.11
C SER A 504 -12.25 -14.50 -5.99
N VAL A 505 -11.34 -14.22 -6.93
CA VAL A 505 -10.81 -15.22 -7.86
C VAL A 505 -9.32 -15.53 -7.67
N LEU A 506 -8.64 -14.84 -6.75
CA LEU A 506 -7.19 -15.02 -6.55
C LEU A 506 -6.87 -16.38 -5.93
N ASP A 507 -5.76 -16.97 -6.37
CA ASP A 507 -5.23 -18.21 -5.81
C ASP A 507 -4.67 -18.01 -4.39
N LEU A 508 -4.78 -19.06 -3.57
CA LEU A 508 -4.14 -19.11 -2.24
C LEU A 508 -2.65 -19.40 -2.35
N LYS A 509 -1.90 -18.45 -2.89
CA LYS A 509 -0.44 -18.44 -2.84
C LYS A 509 0.02 -17.55 -1.70
N MET A 510 1.07 -17.99 -1.01
CA MET A 510 1.61 -17.29 0.15
C MET A 510 3.07 -16.93 -0.08
N ASP A 511 3.48 -15.82 0.50
CA ASP A 511 4.88 -15.46 0.67
C ASP A 511 5.61 -16.54 1.49
N SER A 512 6.81 -16.93 1.02
CA SER A 512 7.57 -18.06 1.55
C SER A 512 8.08 -17.86 2.98
N GLU A 513 8.25 -16.62 3.43
CA GLU A 513 8.77 -16.33 4.77
C GLU A 513 7.68 -15.84 5.73
N LEU A 514 6.72 -15.05 5.25
CA LEU A 514 5.74 -14.36 6.10
C LEU A 514 4.36 -15.00 6.09
N ASN A 515 4.10 -15.96 5.20
CA ASN A 515 2.76 -16.53 4.99
C ASN A 515 1.68 -15.48 4.71
N SER A 516 2.08 -14.34 4.15
CA SER A 516 1.16 -13.29 3.65
C SER A 516 0.59 -13.70 2.30
N LEU A 517 -0.62 -13.26 1.97
CA LEU A 517 -1.23 -13.55 0.67
C LEU A 517 -0.40 -12.91 -0.46
N ALA A 518 0.09 -13.73 -1.38
CA ALA A 518 0.71 -13.30 -2.62
C ALA A 518 -0.40 -12.93 -3.63
N TRP A 519 -1.02 -11.76 -3.43
CA TRP A 519 -2.22 -11.36 -4.16
C TRP A 519 -1.99 -11.10 -5.67
N ALA A 520 -0.74 -10.96 -6.13
CA ALA A 520 -0.38 -10.90 -7.55
C ALA A 520 0.23 -12.21 -8.09
N ALA A 521 0.08 -13.33 -7.37
CA ALA A 521 0.61 -14.64 -7.77
C ALA A 521 -0.43 -15.54 -8.47
N THR A 522 -1.39 -14.95 -9.20
CA THR A 522 -2.44 -15.69 -9.92
C THR A 522 -2.31 -15.50 -11.42
N LYS A 523 -2.39 -16.59 -12.19
CA LYS A 523 -2.53 -16.53 -13.65
C LYS A 523 -3.93 -16.92 -14.11
N ALA A 524 -4.36 -16.36 -15.24
CA ALA A 524 -5.66 -16.62 -15.82
C ALA A 524 -5.68 -16.60 -17.35
N ASN A 525 -6.73 -17.20 -17.88
CA ASN A 525 -7.13 -17.09 -19.27
C ASN A 525 -8.37 -16.20 -19.36
N ILE A 526 -8.58 -15.62 -20.53
CA ILE A 526 -9.73 -14.76 -20.81
C ILE A 526 -10.61 -15.39 -21.89
N THR A 527 -11.92 -15.22 -21.76
CA THR A 527 -12.90 -15.55 -22.81
C THR A 527 -13.87 -14.40 -23.02
N ILE A 528 -14.20 -14.11 -24.28
CA ILE A 528 -15.19 -13.09 -24.63
C ILE A 528 -16.58 -13.68 -24.37
N SER A 529 -17.39 -13.01 -23.55
CA SER A 529 -18.74 -13.48 -23.25
C SER A 529 -19.75 -13.24 -24.40
N GLY A 530 -19.42 -12.34 -25.33
CA GLY A 530 -20.31 -11.85 -26.38
C GLY A 530 -21.19 -10.68 -25.96
N GLU A 531 -21.15 -10.29 -24.69
CA GLU A 531 -21.77 -9.07 -24.18
C GLU A 531 -20.82 -7.87 -24.36
N TRP A 532 -21.40 -6.69 -24.55
CA TRP A 532 -20.66 -5.43 -24.64
C TRP A 532 -21.31 -4.38 -23.75
N MET A 533 -20.49 -3.65 -23.02
CA MET A 533 -20.91 -2.50 -22.22
C MET A 533 -19.89 -1.38 -22.38
N ARG A 534 -20.38 -0.16 -22.62
CA ARG A 534 -19.52 1.01 -22.66
C ARG A 534 -18.74 1.13 -21.35
N VAL A 535 -17.42 1.25 -21.42
CA VAL A 535 -16.59 1.59 -20.26
C VAL A 535 -16.93 3.02 -19.82
N PRO A 536 -17.46 3.23 -18.60
CA PRO A 536 -17.67 4.57 -18.07
C PRO A 536 -16.32 5.25 -17.75
N LYS A 537 -15.92 6.19 -18.60
CA LYS A 537 -14.69 6.98 -18.48
C LYS A 537 -14.89 8.43 -18.94
N PHE A 538 -14.01 9.32 -18.49
CA PHE A 538 -14.10 10.76 -18.82
C PHE A 538 -13.40 11.12 -20.14
N GLU A 539 -12.35 10.40 -20.52
CA GLU A 539 -11.64 10.65 -21.78
C GLU A 539 -12.20 9.79 -22.92
N ASN A 540 -12.24 10.37 -24.12
CA ASN A 540 -12.42 9.60 -25.36
C ASN A 540 -11.05 9.14 -25.87
N THR A 541 -11.05 8.22 -26.84
CA THR A 541 -9.84 7.71 -27.50
C THR A 541 -8.94 8.86 -27.96
N VAL A 542 -7.77 9.01 -27.35
CA VAL A 542 -6.73 9.95 -27.78
C VAL A 542 -5.81 9.19 -28.75
N PRO A 543 -5.66 9.62 -30.01
CA PRO A 543 -4.70 9.02 -30.93
C PRO A 543 -3.27 9.18 -30.38
N GLU A 544 -2.41 8.18 -30.54
CA GLU A 544 -0.98 8.33 -30.27
C GLU A 544 -0.43 9.48 -31.13
N PHE A 545 0.25 10.44 -30.50
CA PHE A 545 0.97 11.46 -31.26
C PHE A 545 2.09 10.78 -32.05
N PRO A 546 2.31 11.11 -33.34
CA PRO A 546 3.39 10.53 -34.12
C PRO A 546 4.71 10.67 -33.37
N ARG A 547 5.38 9.56 -33.09
CA ARG A 547 6.74 9.59 -32.54
C ARG A 547 7.66 10.14 -33.62
N ASP A 548 8.46 11.16 -33.28
CA ASP A 548 9.55 11.57 -34.16
C ASP A 548 10.57 10.43 -34.22
N GLU A 549 10.66 9.78 -35.38
CA GLU A 549 11.61 8.68 -35.65
C GLU A 549 13.08 9.08 -35.42
N HIS A 550 13.37 10.39 -35.37
CA HIS A 550 14.70 10.93 -35.18
C HIS A 550 14.99 11.41 -33.76
N HIS A 551 14.02 11.34 -32.84
CA HIS A 551 14.14 11.86 -31.47
C HIS A 551 14.72 13.28 -31.42
N SER A 552 14.25 14.19 -32.28
CA SER A 552 14.75 15.56 -32.33
C SER A 552 14.35 16.29 -31.05
N ILE A 553 15.27 16.37 -30.09
CA ILE A 553 15.07 17.14 -28.87
C ILE A 553 15.09 18.61 -29.26
N ILE A 554 13.96 19.30 -29.12
CA ILE A 554 13.92 20.76 -29.22
C ILE A 554 14.50 21.31 -27.92
N GLU A 555 15.76 21.71 -27.97
CA GLU A 555 16.40 22.43 -26.87
C GLU A 555 15.86 23.87 -26.84
N ILE A 556 14.94 24.15 -25.92
CA ILE A 556 14.44 25.51 -25.68
C ILE A 556 15.51 26.24 -24.86
N THR A 557 16.38 26.98 -25.53
CA THR A 557 17.31 27.88 -24.87
C THR A 557 16.62 29.21 -24.55
N SER A 558 16.78 29.72 -23.33
CA SER A 558 16.43 31.08 -22.99
C SER A 558 17.40 32.02 -23.71
N GLY A 559 17.04 32.49 -24.90
CA GLY A 559 17.94 33.29 -25.72
C GLY A 559 18.31 34.62 -25.07
N GLU A 560 19.59 34.80 -24.73
CA GLU A 560 20.27 36.11 -24.73
C GLU A 560 20.93 36.35 -26.08
N HIS A 561 20.21 36.26 -27.20
CA HIS A 561 20.73 36.72 -28.50
C HIS A 561 19.61 37.28 -29.38
N HIS A 562 19.51 38.62 -29.38
CA HIS A 562 18.98 39.43 -30.47
C HIS A 562 20.14 39.97 -31.30
#